data_AF-A0A0V0WJU7-F1
#
_entry.id   AF-A0A0V0WJU7-F1
#
_cell.length_a   1.000
_cell.length_b   1.000
_cell.length_c   1.000
_cell.angle_alpha   90.00
_cell.angle_beta   90.00
_cell.angle_gamma   90.00
#
_symmetry.space_group_name_H-M   'P 1'
#
loop_
_entity.id
_entity.type
_entity.pdbx_description
1 polymer ?
#
loop_
_entity_poly.entity_id
_entity_poly.type
_entity_poly.pdbx_seq_one_letter_code
_entity_poly.pdbx_strand_id
1 'polypeptide(L)' 'MTKLGPKRVHTVRVRGGNFKFRAMRLDQGNFSWPSQAISRKTKIIDVVYNASNNELVRTKTLVKCH' A
#
# COMPACT_ATOMS: atom_id res chain seq x y z
N MET A 1 2.42 -5.73 -8.45
CA MET A 1 2.77 -5.89 -7.04
C MET A 1 3.39 -4.60 -6.54
N THR A 2 2.77 -3.96 -5.56
CA THR A 2 3.25 -2.68 -5.00
C THR A 2 4.37 -2.96 -4.02
N LYS A 3 5.50 -2.25 -4.12
CA LYS A 3 6.68 -2.47 -3.27
C LYS A 3 7.04 -1.22 -2.46
N LEU A 4 7.93 -1.39 -1.49
CA LEU A 4 8.55 -0.25 -0.80
C LEU A 4 9.49 0.52 -1.73
N GLY A 5 9.49 1.84 -1.59
CA GLY A 5 10.38 2.74 -2.34
C GLY A 5 9.76 4.10 -2.66
N PRO A 6 10.49 4.98 -3.36
CA PRO A 6 10.01 6.31 -3.70
C PRO A 6 8.67 6.23 -4.46
N LYS A 7 7.73 7.10 -4.09
CA LYS A 7 6.35 7.09 -4.57
C LYS A 7 6.29 7.02 -6.10
N ARG A 8 5.71 5.94 -6.63
CA ARG A 8 5.45 5.76 -8.06
C ARG A 8 4.05 5.20 -8.25
N VAL A 9 3.19 5.97 -8.91
CA VAL A 9 1.77 5.65 -9.15
C VAL A 9 1.45 5.90 -10.63
N HIS A 10 0.79 4.95 -11.27
CA HIS A 10 0.34 5.06 -12.65
C HIS A 10 -1.18 5.23 -12.69
N THR A 11 -1.66 6.19 -13.48
CA THR A 11 -3.08 6.35 -13.78
C THR A 11 -3.50 5.34 -14.85
N VAL A 12 -4.60 4.65 -14.61
CA VAL A 12 -5.18 3.67 -15.53
C VAL A 12 -6.59 4.13 -15.89
N ARG A 13 -6.83 4.40 -17.17
CA ARG A 13 -8.16 4.70 -17.69
C ARG A 13 -8.98 3.41 -17.67
N VAL A 14 -10.18 3.47 -17.10
CA VAL A 14 -11.09 2.32 -17.04
C VAL A 14 -12.37 2.59 -17.83
N ARG A 15 -13.16 1.52 -18.04
CA ARG A 15 -14.47 1.60 -18.69
C ARG A 15 -15.35 2.62 -17.95
N GLY A 16 -16.10 3.43 -18.71
CA GLY A 16 -16.96 4.48 -18.16
C GLY A 16 -16.23 5.81 -17.87
N GLY A 17 -15.02 6.01 -18.40
CA GLY A 17 -14.32 7.31 -18.35
C GLY A 17 -13.59 7.62 -17.03
N ASN A 18 -13.76 6.78 -16.00
CA ASN A 18 -13.08 6.93 -14.72
C ASN A 18 -11.58 6.58 -14.79
N PHE A 19 -10.83 7.02 -13.79
CA PHE A 19 -9.42 6.66 -13.58
C PHE A 19 -9.25 5.83 -12.30
N LYS A 20 -8.41 4.79 -12.37
CA LYS A 20 -7.91 4.07 -11.21
C LYS A 20 -6.42 4.34 -11.06
N PHE A 21 -5.96 4.47 -9.81
CA PHE A 21 -4.55 4.73 -9.49
C PHE A 21 -3.86 3.43 -9.09
N ARG A 22 -2.96 2.93 -9.94
CA ARG A 22 -2.18 1.73 -9.67
C ARG A 22 -0.86 2.11 -8.99
N ALA A 23 -0.76 1.82 -7.69
CA ALA A 23 0.47 2.01 -6.94
C ALA A 23 1.53 0.97 -7.36
N MET A 24 2.73 1.44 -7.71
CA MET A 24 3.88 0.58 -8.00
C MET A 24 4.87 0.59 -6.84
N ARG A 25 5.16 1.78 -6.29
CA ARG A 25 6.03 1.95 -5.12
C ARG A 25 5.45 2.99 -4.17
N LEU A 26 5.55 2.74 -2.87
CA LEU A 26 5.12 3.65 -1.81
C LEU A 26 6.14 3.60 -0.66
N ASP A 27 6.46 4.75 -0.07
CA ASP A 27 7.24 4.83 1.17
C ASP A 27 6.42 5.31 2.37
N GLN A 28 5.28 5.98 2.13
CA GLN A 28 4.44 6.59 3.16
C GLN A 28 2.98 6.13 3.02
N GLY A 29 2.30 6.04 4.15
CA GLY A 29 0.87 5.76 4.26
C GLY A 29 0.22 6.62 5.34
N ASN A 30 -1.12 6.77 5.28
CA ASN A 30 -1.89 7.36 6.37
C ASN A 30 -2.45 6.24 7.23
N PHE A 31 -2.10 6.23 8.52
CA PHE A 31 -2.53 5.21 9.47
C PHE A 31 -3.37 5.86 10.56
N SER A 32 -4.51 5.24 10.86
CA SER A 32 -5.42 5.66 11.91
C SER A 32 -5.13 4.92 13.20
N TRP A 33 -5.15 5.63 14.33
CA TRP A 33 -5.19 5.09 15.68
C TRP A 33 -6.61 5.27 16.24
N PRO A 34 -7.49 4.24 16.13
CA PRO A 34 -8.91 4.39 16.44
C PRO A 34 -9.19 4.78 17.89
N SER A 35 -8.45 4.24 18.86
CA SER A 35 -8.68 4.54 20.27
C SER A 35 -8.34 5.98 20.66
N GLN A 36 -7.53 6.68 19.87
CA GLN A 36 -7.27 8.11 20.06
C GLN A 36 -8.01 8.99 19.04
N ALA A 37 -8.80 8.39 18.14
CA ALA A 37 -9.48 9.08 17.05
C ALA A 37 -8.55 9.97 16.17
N ILE A 38 -7.28 9.58 16.03
CA ILE A 38 -6.26 10.34 15.30
C ILE A 38 -5.81 9.56 14.06
N SER A 39 -5.50 10.28 12.97
CA SER A 39 -4.83 9.71 11.80
C SER A 39 -3.55 10.48 11.50
N ARG A 40 -2.46 9.77 11.21
CA ARG A 40 -1.17 10.39 10.88
C ARG A 40 -0.54 9.73 9.66
N LYS A 41 0.13 10.58 8.86
CA LYS A 41 0.99 10.14 7.77
C LYS A 41 2.33 9.68 8.34
N THR A 42 2.71 8.44 8.08
CA THR A 42 3.96 7.85 8.56
C THR A 42 4.65 7.05 7.45
N LYS A 43 5.95 6.80 7.64
CA LYS A 43 6.76 6.00 6.72
C LYS A 43 6.54 4.51 7.00
N ILE A 44 6.43 3.73 5.94
CA ILE A 44 6.32 2.27 5.97
C ILE A 44 7.74 1.69 5.94
N ILE A 45 8.10 0.93 6.98
CA ILE A 45 9.46 0.40 7.15
C ILE A 45 9.58 -0.99 6.54
N ASP A 46 8.68 -1.90 6.91
CA ASP A 46 8.73 -3.28 6.44
C ASP A 46 7.37 -3.97 6.41
N VAL A 47 7.30 -5.11 5.72
CA VAL A 47 6.16 -6.03 5.72
C VAL A 47 6.59 -7.27 6.52
N VAL A 48 5.93 -7.52 7.65
CA VAL A 48 6.33 -8.58 8.59
C VAL A 48 5.47 -9.84 8.44
N TYR A 49 4.21 -9.68 8.07
CA TYR A 49 3.24 -10.78 8.02
C TYR A 49 2.25 -10.59 6.88
N ASN A 50 1.85 -11.71 6.28
CA ASN A 50 0.77 -11.77 5.30
C ASN A 50 0.08 -13.14 5.38
N ALA A 51 -1.24 -13.16 5.59
CA ALA A 51 -2.00 -14.40 5.81
C ALA A 51 -2.07 -15.32 4.59
N SER A 52 -1.99 -14.77 3.36
CA SER A 52 -2.22 -15.55 2.14
C SER A 52 -0.96 -16.19 1.54
N ASN A 53 0.22 -15.58 1.72
CA ASN A 53 1.46 -16.02 1.08
C ASN A 53 2.70 -15.36 1.72
N ASN A 54 3.68 -16.18 2.13
CA ASN A 54 4.94 -15.74 2.73
C ASN A 54 5.94 -15.11 1.75
N GLU A 55 5.86 -15.39 0.44
CA GLU A 55 6.72 -14.74 -0.56
C GLU A 55 6.46 -13.22 -0.64
N LEU A 56 5.25 -12.78 -0.29
CA LEU A 56 4.91 -11.36 -0.24
C LEU A 56 5.62 -10.64 0.92
N VAL A 57 5.85 -11.33 2.03
CA VAL A 57 6.67 -10.85 3.15
C VAL A 57 8.13 -10.75 2.69
N ARG A 58 8.66 -11.81 2.09
CA ARG A 58 10.06 -11.89 1.63
C ARG A 58 10.40 -10.81 0.60
N THR A 59 9.45 -10.44 -0.24
CA THR A 59 9.62 -9.41 -1.29
C THR A 59 9.18 -8.01 -0.87
N LYS A 60 8.73 -7.83 0.38
CA LYS A 60 8.22 -6.56 0.93
C LYS A 60 7.10 -5.96 0.07
N THR A 61 6.15 -6.81 -0.35
CA THR A 61 5.04 -6.44 -1.22
C THR A 61 3.85 -5.99 -0.39
N LEU A 62 3.31 -4.81 -0.71
CA LEU A 62 2.14 -4.23 -0.04
C LEU A 62 0.85 -4.74 -0.70
N VAL A 63 0.02 -5.41 0.09
CA VAL A 63 -1.30 -5.93 -0.32
C VAL A 63 -2.28 -5.73 0.85
N LYS A 64 -3.57 -5.57 0.53
CA LYS A 64 -4.63 -5.60 1.53
C LYS A 64 -4.86 -7.04 1.97
N CYS A 65 -4.76 -7.31 3.28
CA CYS A 65 -5.24 -8.57 3.84
C CYS A 65 -6.77 -8.61 3.69
N HIS A 66 -7.28 -9.70 3.09
CA HIS A 66 -8.70 -10.04 3.13
C HIS A 66 -8.99 -10.86 4.37
#